data_AF-A0A951YCM3-F1
#
_entry.id   AF-A0A951YCM3-F1
#
_cell.length_a   1.000
_cell.length_b   1.000
_cell.length_c   1.000
_cell.angle_alpha   90.00
_cell.angle_beta   90.00
_cell.angle_gamma   90.00
#
_symmetry.space_group_name_H-M   'P 1'
#
loop_
_entity.id
_entity.type
_entity.pdbx_description
1 polymer ?
#
loop_
_entity_poly.entity_id
_entity_poly.type
_entity_poly.pdbx_seq_one_letter_code
_entity_poly.pdbx_strand_id
1 'polypeptide(L)'
;TGDYEHRTGGNADPMDKTIYSGNNSEFYPHELVHVYLTNIQVEANGTGNSTMAHEGISTYLGGSGGYTLDEHLHILADYARQNKLTTIDEILGVEGGMVGEKETDAMYTIGGLIAKITDKKAGYKGILELINIQEDDIYPFAAKMMGVKQEQAKVALMKELMKY
;
A
#
# COMPACT_ATOMS: atom_id res chain seq x y z
N THR A 1 -24.07 -26.12 5.60
CA THR A 1 -23.60 -25.82 4.24
C THR A 1 -23.55 -24.31 4.12
N GLY A 2 -22.46 -23.60 4.37
CA GLY A 2 -21.03 -23.89 4.35
C GLY A 2 -20.43 -22.53 3.99
N ASP A 3 -20.25 -21.67 4.98
CA ASP A 3 -19.73 -20.32 4.79
C ASP A 3 -18.24 -20.38 4.50
N TYR A 4 -17.85 -19.77 3.38
CA TYR A 4 -16.47 -19.56 2.98
C TYR A 4 -15.87 -18.48 3.89
N GLU A 5 -15.35 -18.88 5.05
CA GLU A 5 -14.44 -18.03 5.83
C GLU A 5 -13.15 -17.83 5.02
N HIS A 6 -12.89 -16.57 4.70
CA HIS A 6 -11.71 -16.07 4.02
C HIS A 6 -10.45 -16.51 4.79
N ARG A 7 -9.53 -17.21 4.12
CA ARG A 7 -8.39 -17.92 4.76
C ARG A 7 -7.15 -17.06 5.00
N THR A 8 -7.27 -15.74 4.94
CA THR A 8 -6.18 -14.80 5.24
C THR A 8 -6.80 -13.51 5.78
N GLY A 9 -6.76 -13.32 7.09
CA GLY A 9 -7.30 -12.12 7.72
C GLY A 9 -6.88 -11.99 9.17
N GLY A 10 -5.82 -11.21 9.41
CA GLY A 10 -5.65 -10.54 10.69
C GLY A 10 -6.56 -9.32 10.71
N ASN A 11 -7.06 -8.94 11.89
CA ASN A 11 -7.85 -7.72 12.06
C ASN A 11 -7.27 -6.96 13.25
N ALA A 12 -7.06 -5.66 13.12
CA ALA A 12 -6.61 -4.83 14.22
C ALA A 12 -7.75 -3.90 14.67
N ASP A 13 -7.89 -3.73 15.98
CA ASP A 13 -8.66 -2.65 16.56
C ASP A 13 -7.68 -1.56 17.04
N PRO A 14 -7.55 -0.46 16.29
CA PRO A 14 -6.62 0.61 16.64
C PRO A 14 -7.04 1.40 17.89
N MET A 15 -8.35 1.45 18.21
CA MET A 15 -8.87 2.17 19.37
C MET A 15 -8.54 1.42 20.66
N ASP A 16 -8.64 0.09 20.64
CA ASP A 16 -8.37 -0.76 21.80
C ASP A 16 -6.93 -1.31 21.83
N LYS A 17 -6.05 -0.89 20.90
CA LYS A 17 -4.66 -1.38 20.75
C LYS A 17 -4.59 -2.91 20.72
N THR A 18 -5.59 -3.55 20.15
CA THR A 18 -5.75 -5.00 20.16
C THR A 18 -5.56 -5.53 18.77
N ILE A 19 -4.62 -6.47 18.61
CA ILE A 19 -4.39 -7.18 17.34
C ILE A 19 -5.06 -8.55 17.46
N TYR A 20 -6.05 -8.82 16.62
CA TYR A 20 -6.65 -10.14 16.50
C TYR A 20 -5.86 -10.95 15.47
N SER A 21 -5.06 -11.89 15.96
CA SER A 21 -4.39 -12.90 15.16
C SER A 21 -5.25 -14.16 15.11
N GLY A 22 -5.93 -14.38 13.98
CA GLY A 22 -6.44 -15.70 13.61
C GLY A 22 -5.35 -16.49 12.89
N ASN A 23 -5.24 -17.78 13.16
CA ASN A 23 -4.49 -18.75 12.34
C ASN A 23 -2.94 -18.75 12.46
N ASN A 24 -2.40 -18.62 13.68
CA ASN A 24 -0.99 -18.96 13.98
C ASN A 24 0.08 -18.09 13.29
N SER A 25 -0.24 -16.83 12.93
CA SER A 25 0.78 -15.83 12.54
C SER A 25 1.07 -14.94 13.75
N GLU A 26 2.12 -15.30 14.49
CA GLU A 26 2.47 -14.72 15.79
C GLU A 26 3.07 -13.30 15.67
N PHE A 27 3.33 -12.84 14.44
CA PHE A 27 3.80 -11.49 14.14
C PHE A 27 3.35 -11.10 12.72
N TYR A 28 2.38 -10.19 12.59
CA TYR A 28 2.01 -9.60 11.30
C TYR A 28 2.46 -8.12 11.31
N PRO A 29 3.70 -7.84 10.85
CA PRO A 29 4.27 -6.49 10.86
C PRO A 29 3.36 -5.44 10.20
N HIS A 30 2.58 -5.82 9.19
CA HIS A 30 1.62 -4.95 8.52
C HIS A 30 0.53 -4.40 9.46
N GLU A 31 -0.14 -5.27 10.24
CA GLU A 31 -1.15 -4.84 11.22
C GLU A 31 -0.51 -4.01 12.35
N LEU A 32 0.70 -4.37 12.77
CA LEU A 32 1.44 -3.58 13.75
C LEU A 32 1.74 -2.16 13.23
N VAL A 33 2.06 -2.03 11.95
CA VAL A 33 2.26 -0.73 11.31
C VAL A 33 0.95 0.05 11.29
N HIS A 34 -0.19 -0.55 10.93
CA HIS A 34 -1.50 0.12 11.01
C HIS A 34 -1.77 0.72 12.40
N VAL A 35 -1.57 -0.06 13.48
CA VAL A 35 -1.72 0.44 14.86
C VAL A 35 -0.78 1.62 15.15
N TYR A 36 0.47 1.55 14.69
CA TYR A 36 1.45 2.63 14.91
C TYR A 36 1.08 3.90 14.12
N LEU A 37 0.68 3.75 12.87
CA LEU A 37 0.23 4.84 11.99
C LEU A 37 -0.98 5.57 12.58
N THR A 38 -2.01 4.83 13.02
CA THR A 38 -3.18 5.44 13.65
C THR A 38 -2.80 6.23 14.90
N ASN A 39 -1.93 5.71 15.76
CA ASN A 39 -1.48 6.43 16.96
C ASN A 39 -0.76 7.73 16.60
N ILE A 40 0.17 7.70 15.64
CA ILE A 40 0.86 8.91 15.15
C ILE A 40 -0.14 9.94 14.63
N GLN A 41 -1.10 9.49 13.83
CA GLN A 41 -2.07 10.38 13.21
C GLN A 41 -2.94 11.06 14.26
N VAL A 42 -3.44 10.31 15.25
CA VAL A 42 -4.23 10.84 16.37
C VAL A 42 -3.42 11.81 17.21
N GLU A 43 -2.18 11.47 17.59
CA GLU A 43 -1.29 12.34 18.37
C GLU A 43 -1.00 13.67 17.65
N ALA A 44 -0.94 13.64 16.31
CA ALA A 44 -0.74 14.81 15.47
C ALA A 44 -2.02 15.61 15.18
N ASN A 45 -3.20 15.19 15.67
CA ASN A 45 -4.51 15.69 15.23
C ASN A 45 -4.69 15.65 13.70
N GLY A 46 -4.15 14.60 13.07
CA GLY A 46 -4.23 14.37 11.63
C GLY A 46 -5.64 14.02 11.18
N THR A 47 -5.96 14.38 9.94
CA THR A 47 -7.29 14.13 9.32
C THR A 47 -7.19 13.36 8.01
N GLY A 48 -6.03 12.78 7.71
CA GLY A 48 -5.81 12.00 6.50
C GLY A 48 -6.72 10.79 6.44
N ASN A 49 -7.26 10.49 5.28
CA ASN A 49 -8.20 9.38 5.09
C ASN A 49 -7.83 8.51 3.88
N SER A 50 -6.64 8.69 3.33
CA SER A 50 -6.26 7.90 2.16
C SER A 50 -6.01 6.45 2.54
N THR A 51 -6.84 5.55 2.02
CA THR A 51 -6.70 4.10 2.19
C THR A 51 -5.41 3.64 1.50
N MET A 52 -5.15 4.10 0.28
CA MET A 52 -3.93 3.75 -0.45
C MET A 52 -2.66 4.21 0.28
N ALA A 53 -2.69 5.37 0.96
CA ALA A 53 -1.57 5.81 1.77
C ALA A 53 -1.35 4.89 2.98
N HIS A 54 -2.40 4.55 3.74
CA HIS A 54 -2.29 3.69 4.92
C HIS A 54 -1.82 2.28 4.56
N GLU A 55 -2.52 1.63 3.63
CA GLU A 55 -2.17 0.27 3.18
C GLU A 55 -0.81 0.23 2.50
N GLY A 56 -0.47 1.31 1.78
CA GLY A 56 0.84 1.47 1.17
C GLY A 56 1.97 1.56 2.19
N ILE A 57 1.84 2.40 3.22
CA ILE A 57 2.86 2.52 4.28
C ILE A 57 2.97 1.20 5.05
N SER A 58 1.85 0.56 5.38
CA SER A 58 1.83 -0.75 6.06
C SER A 58 2.48 -1.85 5.22
N THR A 59 2.23 -1.87 3.91
CA THR A 59 2.89 -2.83 2.99
C THR A 59 4.36 -2.53 2.83
N TYR A 60 4.77 -1.26 2.78
CA TYR A 60 6.17 -0.87 2.69
C TYR A 60 6.99 -1.27 3.91
N LEU A 61 6.46 -1.01 5.12
CA LEU A 61 7.18 -1.28 6.37
C LEU A 61 7.01 -2.72 6.87
N GLY A 62 5.86 -3.34 6.58
CA GLY A 62 5.46 -4.62 7.16
C GLY A 62 5.19 -5.76 6.17
N GLY A 63 5.25 -5.50 4.86
CA GLY A 63 4.87 -6.47 3.84
C GLY A 63 3.36 -6.72 3.78
N SER A 64 2.91 -7.70 3.01
CA SER A 64 1.52 -8.20 3.01
C SER A 64 1.48 -9.68 2.65
N GLY A 65 0.57 -10.46 3.24
CA GLY A 65 0.45 -11.90 2.98
C GLY A 65 1.74 -12.70 3.26
N GLY A 66 2.64 -12.19 4.09
CA GLY A 66 3.95 -12.79 4.37
C GLY A 66 5.07 -12.46 3.35
N TYR A 67 4.80 -11.58 2.39
CA TYR A 67 5.76 -11.14 1.37
C TYR A 67 6.17 -9.68 1.58
N THR A 68 7.39 -9.35 1.19
CA THR A 68 7.91 -7.98 1.22
C THR A 68 7.32 -7.13 0.09
N LEU A 69 7.38 -5.80 0.23
CA LEU A 69 6.99 -4.89 -0.86
C LEU A 69 7.74 -5.20 -2.17
N ASP A 70 9.04 -5.49 -2.12
CA ASP A 70 9.82 -5.76 -3.33
C ASP A 70 9.33 -7.01 -4.06
N GLU A 71 8.92 -8.05 -3.33
CA GLU A 71 8.29 -9.24 -3.91
C GLU A 71 6.94 -8.89 -4.57
N HIS A 72 6.09 -8.10 -3.90
CA HIS A 72 4.84 -7.64 -4.49
C HIS A 72 5.05 -6.79 -5.75
N LEU A 73 6.06 -5.92 -5.76
CA LEU A 73 6.38 -5.08 -6.92
C LEU A 73 6.82 -5.93 -8.12
N HIS A 74 7.64 -6.97 -7.91
CA HIS A 74 8.00 -7.92 -8.97
C HIS A 74 6.77 -8.68 -9.50
N ILE A 75 5.92 -9.19 -8.61
CA ILE A 75 4.70 -9.92 -9.01
C ILE A 75 3.77 -9.02 -9.83
N LEU A 76 3.53 -7.80 -9.35
CA LEU A 76 2.65 -6.85 -10.03
C LEU A 76 3.23 -6.41 -11.38
N ALA A 77 4.53 -6.16 -11.46
CA ALA A 77 5.19 -5.78 -12.70
C ALA A 77 5.18 -6.91 -13.73
N ASP A 78 5.44 -8.15 -13.32
CA ASP A 78 5.35 -9.32 -14.19
C ASP A 78 3.92 -9.57 -14.68
N TYR A 79 2.94 -9.43 -13.79
CA TYR A 79 1.53 -9.51 -14.17
C TYR A 79 1.16 -8.46 -15.22
N ALA A 80 1.60 -7.21 -15.03
CA ALA A 80 1.36 -6.13 -15.98
C ALA A 80 2.00 -6.42 -17.35
N ARG A 81 3.24 -6.95 -17.38
CA ARG A 81 3.92 -7.36 -18.64
C ARG A 81 3.18 -8.48 -19.35
N GLN A 82 2.81 -9.52 -18.63
CA GLN A 82 2.13 -10.71 -19.19
C GLN A 82 0.77 -10.34 -19.79
N ASN A 83 0.04 -9.45 -19.12
CA ASN A 83 -1.30 -9.01 -19.54
C ASN A 83 -1.29 -7.74 -20.41
N LYS A 84 -0.10 -7.21 -20.75
CA LYS A 84 0.09 -6.00 -21.55
C LYS A 84 -0.64 -4.78 -20.99
N LEU A 85 -0.70 -4.65 -19.67
CA LEU A 85 -1.23 -3.47 -18.99
C LEU A 85 -0.19 -2.35 -19.08
N THR A 86 -0.62 -1.16 -19.48
CA THR A 86 0.26 -0.03 -19.80
C THR A 86 0.06 1.19 -18.90
N THR A 87 -0.98 1.18 -18.07
CA THR A 87 -1.34 2.29 -17.18
C THR A 87 -1.63 1.81 -15.75
N ILE A 88 -1.48 2.71 -14.78
CA ILE A 88 -1.87 2.45 -13.37
C ILE A 88 -3.37 2.15 -13.25
N ASP A 89 -4.21 2.81 -14.06
CA ASP A 89 -5.66 2.60 -14.02
C ASP A 89 -6.06 1.21 -14.51
N GLU A 90 -5.38 0.68 -15.54
CA GLU A 90 -5.59 -0.71 -15.99
C GLU A 90 -5.18 -1.72 -14.92
N ILE A 91 -4.09 -1.45 -14.18
CA ILE A 91 -3.63 -2.32 -13.08
C ILE A 91 -4.62 -2.30 -11.92
N LEU A 92 -5.09 -1.13 -11.51
CA LEU A 92 -6.09 -0.99 -10.44
C LEU A 92 -7.47 -1.49 -10.87
N GLY A 93 -7.74 -1.58 -12.18
CA GLY A 93 -8.97 -2.10 -12.76
C GLY A 93 -9.04 -3.62 -12.86
N VAL A 94 -8.02 -4.35 -12.40
CA VAL A 94 -8.06 -5.83 -12.36
C VAL A 94 -9.19 -6.29 -11.44
N GLU A 95 -10.04 -7.19 -11.94
CA GLU A 95 -11.17 -7.71 -11.18
C GLU A 95 -10.71 -8.34 -9.85
N GLY A 96 -11.29 -7.88 -8.75
CA GLY A 96 -10.91 -8.31 -7.40
C GLY A 96 -9.61 -7.69 -6.85
N GLY A 97 -8.89 -6.87 -7.62
CA GLY A 97 -7.70 -6.13 -7.16
C GLY A 97 -6.46 -6.96 -6.85
N MET A 98 -6.58 -8.29 -6.85
CA MET A 98 -5.52 -9.25 -6.52
C MET A 98 -4.86 -9.78 -7.78
N VAL A 99 -3.53 -9.83 -7.80
CA VAL A 99 -2.73 -10.35 -8.90
C VAL A 99 -1.80 -11.49 -8.47
N GLY A 100 -1.63 -12.46 -9.37
CA GLY A 100 -0.75 -13.62 -9.17
C GLY A 100 -1.25 -14.62 -8.14
N GLU A 101 -0.55 -15.76 -8.03
CA GLU A 101 -0.91 -16.84 -7.09
C GLU A 101 -0.72 -16.47 -5.62
N LYS A 102 0.02 -15.39 -5.35
CA LYS A 102 0.35 -14.90 -4.00
C LYS A 102 -0.65 -13.86 -3.47
N GLU A 103 -1.79 -13.66 -4.14
CA GLU A 103 -2.83 -12.70 -3.75
C GLU A 103 -2.25 -11.28 -3.52
N THR A 104 -1.45 -10.78 -4.46
CA THR A 104 -0.86 -9.44 -4.34
C THR A 104 -1.90 -8.38 -4.66
N ASP A 105 -2.28 -7.57 -3.67
CA ASP A 105 -3.19 -6.45 -3.88
C ASP A 105 -2.50 -5.30 -4.63
N ALA A 106 -3.06 -4.91 -5.77
CA ALA A 106 -2.51 -3.87 -6.63
C ALA A 106 -2.50 -2.49 -5.97
N MET A 107 -3.54 -2.13 -5.21
CA MET A 107 -3.66 -0.85 -4.52
C MET A 107 -2.63 -0.74 -3.39
N TYR A 108 -2.45 -1.82 -2.62
CA TYR A 108 -1.48 -1.89 -1.53
C TYR A 108 -0.07 -1.78 -2.07
N THR A 109 0.21 -2.49 -3.17
CA THR A 109 1.52 -2.50 -3.82
C THR A 109 1.87 -1.15 -4.45
N ILE A 110 0.92 -0.49 -5.12
CA ILE A 110 1.12 0.85 -5.69
C ILE A 110 1.27 1.89 -4.57
N GLY A 111 0.45 1.82 -3.52
CA GLY A 111 0.62 2.64 -2.32
C GLY A 111 1.99 2.43 -1.67
N GLY A 112 2.46 1.19 -1.60
CA GLY A 112 3.77 0.84 -1.08
C GLY A 112 4.92 1.38 -1.93
N LEU A 113 4.77 1.38 -3.26
CA LEU A 113 5.70 2.05 -4.16
C LEU A 113 5.77 3.56 -3.86
N ILE A 114 4.63 4.21 -3.65
CA ILE A 114 4.55 5.62 -3.27
C ILE A 114 5.26 5.85 -1.93
N ALA A 115 5.00 5.01 -0.91
CA ALA A 115 5.66 5.08 0.38
C ALA A 115 7.19 4.89 0.27
N LYS A 116 7.65 3.91 -0.51
CA LYS A 116 9.08 3.67 -0.78
C LYS A 116 9.76 4.87 -1.46
N ILE A 117 9.10 5.48 -2.45
CA ILE A 117 9.60 6.70 -3.11
C ILE A 117 9.66 7.86 -2.11
N THR A 118 8.63 8.00 -1.28
CA THR A 118 8.50 9.06 -0.27
C THR A 118 9.60 8.97 0.76
N ASP A 119 9.84 7.79 1.35
CA ASP A 119 10.90 7.58 2.33
C ASP A 119 12.28 7.88 1.72
N LYS A 120 12.54 7.39 0.49
CA LYS A 120 13.80 7.68 -0.20
C LYS A 120 14.04 9.19 -0.44
N LYS A 121 12.98 9.97 -0.61
CA LYS A 121 13.04 11.40 -0.97
C LYS A 121 13.03 12.33 0.24
N ALA A 122 12.20 12.02 1.24
CA ALA A 122 11.89 12.90 2.35
C ALA A 122 11.97 12.19 3.72
N GLY A 123 12.31 10.90 3.73
CA GLY A 123 12.41 10.08 4.93
C GLY A 123 11.10 10.04 5.71
N TYR A 124 11.25 9.86 7.02
CA TYR A 124 10.16 9.87 7.99
C TYR A 124 9.24 11.10 7.89
N LYS A 125 9.77 12.29 7.60
CA LYS A 125 8.92 13.49 7.44
C LYS A 125 7.98 13.39 6.25
N GLY A 126 8.42 12.74 5.17
CA GLY A 126 7.57 12.44 4.02
C GLY A 126 6.48 11.42 4.37
N ILE A 127 6.81 10.39 5.15
CA ILE A 127 5.84 9.39 5.62
C ILE A 127 4.76 10.04 6.51
N LEU A 128 5.15 10.97 7.39
CA LEU A 128 4.20 11.75 8.19
C LEU A 128 3.30 12.67 7.34
N GLU A 129 3.81 13.18 6.22
CA GLU A 129 2.98 13.93 5.28
C GLU A 129 2.01 12.99 4.55
N LEU A 130 2.52 11.85 4.07
CA LEU A 130 1.77 10.83 3.32
C LEU A 130 0.61 10.25 4.12
N ILE A 131 0.78 9.90 5.40
CA ILE A 131 -0.33 9.40 6.23
C ILE A 131 -1.44 10.44 6.44
N ASN A 132 -1.15 11.73 6.28
CA ASN A 132 -2.09 12.81 6.56
C ASN A 132 -2.81 13.37 5.32
N ILE A 133 -2.60 12.79 4.14
CA ILE A 133 -3.26 13.26 2.92
C ILE A 133 -4.71 12.75 2.82
N GLN A 134 -5.52 13.45 2.03
CA GLN A 134 -6.82 12.95 1.62
C GLN A 134 -6.67 11.95 0.47
N GLU A 135 -7.64 11.05 0.27
CA GLU A 135 -7.61 10.06 -0.82
C GLU A 135 -7.37 10.70 -2.21
N ASP A 136 -8.03 11.83 -2.49
CA ASP A 136 -7.88 12.56 -3.76
C ASP A 136 -6.46 13.15 -3.97
N ASP A 137 -5.67 13.28 -2.90
CA ASP A 137 -4.33 13.87 -2.93
C ASP A 137 -3.23 12.85 -3.20
N ILE A 138 -3.53 11.55 -3.30
CA ILE A 138 -2.52 10.49 -3.45
C ILE A 138 -1.61 10.67 -4.67
N TYR A 139 -2.19 10.97 -5.83
CA TYR A 139 -1.43 11.19 -7.07
C TYR A 139 -0.76 12.57 -7.12
N PRO A 140 -1.43 13.67 -6.71
CA PRO A 140 -0.75 14.95 -6.47
C PRO A 140 0.49 14.83 -5.58
N PHE A 141 0.38 14.08 -4.48
CA PHE A 141 1.47 13.83 -3.55
C PHE A 141 2.59 13.00 -4.20
N ALA A 142 2.26 11.90 -4.88
CA ALA A 142 3.23 11.10 -5.62
C ALA A 142 4.00 11.94 -6.66
N ALA A 143 3.31 12.82 -7.40
CA ALA A 143 3.93 13.72 -8.35
C ALA A 143 4.96 14.66 -7.68
N LYS A 144 4.58 15.25 -6.53
CA LYS A 144 5.48 16.08 -5.70
C LYS A 144 6.74 15.31 -5.31
N MET A 145 6.61 14.07 -4.82
CA MET A 145 7.76 13.24 -4.40
C MET A 145 8.65 12.84 -5.58
N MET A 146 8.07 12.59 -6.74
CA MET A 146 8.80 12.22 -7.96
C MET A 146 9.39 13.44 -8.70
N GLY A 147 8.98 14.66 -8.35
CA GLY A 147 9.41 15.89 -9.03
C GLY A 147 8.86 16.02 -10.45
N VAL A 148 7.65 15.52 -10.69
CA VAL A 148 6.93 15.58 -11.97
C VAL A 148 5.66 16.42 -11.84
N LYS A 149 5.03 16.76 -12.96
CA LYS A 149 3.72 17.43 -12.93
C LYS A 149 2.61 16.46 -12.50
N GLN A 150 1.53 16.97 -11.90
CA GLN A 150 0.45 16.14 -11.36
C GLN A 150 -0.19 15.23 -12.43
N GLU A 151 -0.39 15.74 -13.64
CA GLU A 151 -0.92 14.98 -14.78
C GLU A 151 0.01 13.84 -15.24
N GLN A 152 1.27 13.82 -14.78
CA GLN A 152 2.26 12.79 -15.09
C GLN A 152 2.43 11.78 -13.96
N ALA A 153 1.74 11.93 -12.82
CA ALA A 153 1.92 11.08 -11.64
C ALA A 153 1.80 9.60 -11.97
N LYS A 154 0.67 9.18 -12.54
CA LYS A 154 0.40 7.78 -12.91
C LYS A 154 1.38 7.25 -13.95
N VAL A 155 1.75 8.07 -14.93
CA VAL A 155 2.75 7.68 -15.95
C VAL A 155 4.12 7.46 -15.31
N ALA A 156 4.51 8.32 -14.37
CA ALA A 156 5.78 8.19 -13.66
C ALA A 156 5.77 6.97 -12.75
N LEU A 157 4.69 6.73 -12.00
CA LEU A 157 4.51 5.54 -11.17
C LEU A 157 4.59 4.25 -12.00
N MET A 158 3.92 4.20 -13.15
CA MET A 158 4.00 3.06 -14.05
C MET A 158 5.45 2.80 -14.50
N LYS A 159 6.19 3.84 -14.87
CA LYS A 159 7.61 3.72 -15.23
C LYS A 159 8.47 3.22 -14.07
N GLU A 160 8.17 3.61 -12.84
CA GLU A 160 8.89 3.14 -11.66
C GLU A 160 8.57 1.67 -11.35
N LEU A 161 7.30 1.27 -11.43
CA LEU A 161 6.86 -0.11 -11.27
C LEU A 161 7.54 -1.04 -12.30
N MET A 162 7.66 -0.60 -13.55
CA MET A 162 8.27 -1.41 -14.62
C MET A 162 9.78 -1.67 -14.45
N LYS A 163 10.42 -1.16 -13.41
CA LYS A 163 11.83 -1.45 -13.07
C LYS A 163 12.00 -2.74 -12.28
N TYR A 164 10.93 -3.27 -11.69
CA TYR A 164 10.86 -4.56 -11.02
C TYR A 164 10.49 -5.63 -12.03
#